data_AF-A0A1H9IJI2-F1
#
_entry.id   AF-A0A1H9IJI2-F1
#
_cell.length_a   1.000
_cell.length_b   1.000
_cell.length_c   1.000
_cell.angle_alpha   90.00
_cell.angle_beta   90.00
_cell.angle_gamma   90.00
#
_symmetry.space_group_name_H-M   'P 1'
#
loop_
_entity.id
_entity.type
_entity.pdbx_description
1 polymer ?
#
loop_
_entity_poly.entity_id
_entity_poly.type
_entity_poly.pdbx_seq_one_letter_code
_entity_poly.pdbx_strand_id
1 'polypeptide(L)'
;MRYLKLTNHQFDPDGHWYRPLDTTDVPSASDLALFDQNGYDLTDLEQRYAGANRAHAHAHREHRFALKAPWFTQPERVEGAVLNHSLLFERKGYGGEALQQLEQWAKINPLIYKIIRIRPKWGLDFSMDYADRDGNVFEVLHWEYDSFDYHEVETRKQQLEARLAAIDWDDAAARILKQKDQWHHLDFFAQSDWKCNYFGIVKERFKMVIWA
;
A
#
# COMPACT_ATOMS: atom_id res chain seq x y z
N MET A 1 27.20 -2.52 -5.93
CA MET A 1 26.39 -2.17 -7.13
C MET A 1 24.99 -1.81 -6.66
N ARG A 2 24.39 -0.70 -7.13
CA ARG A 2 23.00 -0.38 -6.79
C ARG A 2 22.05 -1.21 -7.66
N TYR A 3 21.39 -2.19 -7.06
CA TYR A 3 20.44 -3.09 -7.72
C TYR A 3 18.99 -2.66 -7.54
N LEU A 4 18.70 -1.69 -6.66
CA LEU A 4 17.37 -1.12 -6.49
C LEU A 4 17.15 -0.02 -7.54
N LYS A 5 16.03 -0.09 -8.26
CA LYS A 5 15.64 0.86 -9.31
C LYS A 5 14.29 1.48 -8.99
N LEU A 6 14.27 2.81 -8.94
CA LEU A 6 13.03 3.59 -8.86
C LEU A 6 12.24 3.45 -10.16
N THR A 7 10.92 3.30 -10.06
CA THR A 7 10.03 3.28 -11.23
C THR A 7 9.53 4.68 -11.58
N ASN A 8 8.85 4.81 -12.73
CA ASN A 8 8.22 6.07 -13.12
C ASN A 8 6.75 6.18 -12.68
N HIS A 9 6.27 5.24 -11.85
CA HIS A 9 4.88 5.25 -11.39
C HIS A 9 4.63 6.43 -10.45
N GLN A 10 3.48 7.07 -10.62
CA GLN A 10 3.03 8.20 -9.81
C GLN A 10 1.65 7.88 -9.26
N PHE A 11 1.32 8.50 -8.13
CA PHE A 11 -0.05 8.52 -7.64
C PHE A 11 -0.92 9.35 -8.59
N ASP A 12 -2.17 8.94 -8.73
CA ASP A 12 -3.22 9.75 -9.31
C ASP A 12 -3.76 10.71 -8.22
N PRO A 13 -3.65 12.04 -8.42
CA PRO A 13 -4.12 13.04 -7.48
C PRO A 13 -5.64 13.06 -7.33
N ASP A 14 -6.39 12.52 -8.30
CA ASP A 14 -7.83 12.44 -8.17
C ASP A 14 -8.19 11.28 -7.24
N GLY A 15 -8.78 11.62 -6.09
CA GLY A 15 -9.18 10.68 -5.07
C GLY A 15 -10.49 9.94 -5.36
N HIS A 16 -11.20 10.24 -6.46
CA HIS A 16 -12.57 9.76 -6.65
C HIS A 16 -12.83 9.12 -8.01
N TRP A 17 -13.78 8.18 -8.02
CA TRP A 17 -14.43 7.69 -9.22
C TRP A 17 -15.68 8.51 -9.53
N TYR A 18 -15.86 8.88 -10.80
CA TYR A 18 -16.99 9.72 -11.24
C TYR A 18 -17.92 9.02 -12.22
N ARG A 19 -17.41 8.04 -12.99
CA ARG A 19 -18.19 7.33 -13.97
C ARG A 19 -19.00 6.20 -13.31
N PRO A 20 -20.32 6.16 -13.51
CA PRO A 20 -21.17 5.09 -12.98
C PRO A 20 -20.94 3.78 -13.74
N LEU A 21 -21.44 2.68 -13.17
CA LEU A 21 -21.54 1.42 -13.88
C LEU A 21 -22.69 1.46 -14.89
N ASP A 22 -22.50 0.81 -16.03
CA ASP A 22 -23.53 0.63 -17.06
C ASP A 22 -24.48 -0.52 -16.67
N THR A 23 -25.19 -0.35 -15.55
CA THR A 23 -26.19 -1.29 -15.05
C THR A 23 -27.18 -0.56 -14.12
N THR A 24 -28.38 -1.13 -14.01
CA THR A 24 -29.40 -0.71 -13.04
C THR A 24 -29.54 -1.69 -11.88
N ASP A 25 -28.89 -2.86 -11.95
CA ASP A 25 -28.99 -3.91 -10.94
C ASP A 25 -28.33 -3.47 -9.64
N VAL A 26 -29.08 -3.58 -8.54
CA VAL A 26 -28.58 -3.25 -7.21
C VAL A 26 -27.56 -4.31 -6.77
N PRO A 27 -26.33 -3.93 -6.40
CA PRO A 27 -25.33 -4.87 -5.89
C PRO A 27 -25.83 -5.63 -4.66
N SER A 28 -25.48 -6.90 -4.58
CA SER A 28 -25.80 -7.79 -3.47
C SER A 28 -24.83 -7.60 -2.30
N ALA A 29 -25.07 -8.33 -1.19
CA ALA A 29 -24.16 -8.31 -0.05
C ALA A 29 -22.78 -8.95 -0.37
N SER A 30 -22.73 -9.94 -1.26
CA SER A 30 -21.47 -10.59 -1.63
C SER A 30 -20.54 -9.66 -2.42
N ASP A 31 -21.09 -8.71 -3.18
CA ASP A 31 -20.31 -7.69 -3.89
C ASP A 31 -19.52 -6.75 -2.97
N LEU A 32 -19.84 -6.77 -1.66
CA LEU A 32 -19.27 -5.92 -0.60
C LEU A 32 -18.59 -6.76 0.50
N ALA A 33 -18.45 -8.06 0.27
CA ALA A 33 -17.84 -8.99 1.21
C ALA A 33 -16.36 -8.66 1.43
N LEU A 34 -15.84 -9.03 2.61
CA LEU A 34 -14.42 -8.84 2.97
C LEU A 34 -13.93 -7.40 2.85
N PHE A 35 -14.82 -6.41 2.95
CA PHE A 35 -14.47 -4.99 2.93
C PHE A 35 -13.32 -4.72 3.90
N ASP A 36 -12.22 -4.26 3.34
CA ASP A 36 -11.05 -3.86 4.09
C ASP A 36 -11.30 -2.49 4.73
N GLN A 37 -11.22 -2.40 6.06
CA GLN A 37 -11.52 -1.15 6.77
C GLN A 37 -10.35 -0.17 6.76
N ASN A 38 -9.12 -0.67 6.61
CA ASN A 38 -7.93 0.12 6.86
C ASN A 38 -6.79 -0.10 5.87
N GLY A 39 -6.85 -1.13 5.02
CA GLY A 39 -5.94 -1.34 3.90
C GLY A 39 -6.55 -0.94 2.56
N TYR A 40 -6.08 -1.60 1.51
CA TYR A 40 -6.30 -1.26 0.10
C TYR A 40 -7.02 -2.36 -0.69
N ASP A 41 -7.42 -3.45 -0.05
CA ASP A 41 -8.16 -4.50 -0.73
C ASP A 41 -9.55 -3.98 -1.14
N LEU A 42 -9.84 -4.09 -2.43
CA LEU A 42 -11.09 -3.67 -3.05
C LEU A 42 -12.11 -4.81 -3.01
N THR A 43 -13.33 -4.48 -2.61
CA THR A 43 -14.50 -5.32 -2.85
C THR A 43 -14.75 -5.50 -4.36
N ASP A 44 -15.55 -6.51 -4.73
CA ASP A 44 -15.90 -6.73 -6.14
C ASP A 44 -16.63 -5.52 -6.76
N LEU A 45 -17.44 -4.82 -5.96
CA LEU A 45 -18.07 -3.58 -6.41
C LEU A 45 -17.04 -2.48 -6.68
N GLU A 46 -16.08 -2.25 -5.78
CA GLU A 46 -15.00 -1.27 -5.98
C GLU A 46 -14.16 -1.59 -7.23
N GLN A 47 -13.87 -2.88 -7.49
CA GLN A 47 -13.15 -3.31 -8.68
C GLN A 47 -13.92 -3.00 -9.98
N ARG A 48 -15.25 -3.21 -9.99
CA ARG A 48 -16.09 -2.85 -11.14
C ARG A 48 -16.04 -1.35 -11.45
N TYR A 49 -16.08 -0.50 -10.42
CA TYR A 49 -15.96 0.94 -10.59
C TYR A 49 -14.58 1.37 -11.06
N ALA A 50 -13.50 0.75 -10.55
CA ALA A 50 -12.15 0.99 -11.07
C ALA A 50 -12.09 0.69 -12.58
N GLY A 51 -12.64 -0.45 -13.03
CA GLY A 51 -12.70 -0.81 -14.44
C GLY A 51 -13.51 0.19 -15.29
N ALA A 52 -14.68 0.63 -14.81
CA ALA A 52 -15.49 1.64 -15.51
C ALA A 52 -14.74 2.97 -15.67
N ASN A 53 -13.93 3.34 -14.68
CA ASN A 53 -13.10 4.55 -14.64
C ASN A 53 -11.70 4.34 -15.26
N ARG A 54 -11.50 3.25 -16.02
CA ARG A 54 -10.24 2.94 -16.75
C ARG A 54 -9.01 2.75 -15.86
N ALA A 55 -9.23 2.39 -14.60
CA ALA A 55 -8.18 1.93 -13.69
C ALA A 55 -8.17 0.40 -13.64
N HIS A 56 -6.98 -0.16 -13.42
CA HIS A 56 -6.81 -1.60 -13.29
C HIS A 56 -6.47 -1.94 -11.84
N ALA A 57 -7.32 -2.74 -11.20
CA ALA A 57 -6.98 -3.39 -9.94
C ALA A 57 -6.08 -4.59 -10.23
N HIS A 58 -5.04 -4.76 -9.43
CA HIS A 58 -4.07 -5.84 -9.59
C HIS A 58 -4.14 -6.79 -8.40
N ALA A 59 -3.98 -8.08 -8.66
CA ALA A 59 -3.89 -9.08 -7.61
C ALA A 59 -2.69 -8.78 -6.69
N HIS A 60 -2.96 -8.61 -5.40
CA HIS A 60 -1.97 -8.57 -4.33
C HIS A 60 -1.63 -9.98 -3.83
N ARG A 61 -2.64 -10.86 -3.79
CA ARG A 61 -2.60 -12.33 -3.62
C ARG A 61 -3.77 -12.92 -4.43
N GLU A 62 -3.89 -14.25 -4.57
CA GLU A 62 -4.90 -14.89 -5.45
C GLU A 62 -6.33 -14.32 -5.33
N HIS A 63 -6.76 -13.88 -4.13
CA HIS A 63 -8.12 -13.39 -3.86
C HIS A 63 -8.20 -11.91 -3.44
N ARG A 64 -7.12 -11.14 -3.55
CA ARG A 64 -7.07 -9.74 -3.06
C ARG A 64 -6.66 -8.81 -4.19
N PHE A 65 -7.48 -7.81 -4.48
CA PHE A 65 -7.24 -6.84 -5.55
C PHE A 65 -7.08 -5.46 -4.96
N ALA A 66 -6.05 -4.73 -5.38
CA ALA A 66 -5.81 -3.35 -4.96
C ALA A 66 -5.43 -2.50 -6.17
N LEU A 67 -5.66 -1.19 -6.10
CA LEU A 67 -4.99 -0.26 -7.02
C LEU A 67 -3.56 -0.13 -6.53
N LYS A 68 -2.63 -0.70 -7.28
CA LYS A 68 -1.21 -0.70 -6.91
C LYS A 68 -0.29 -0.62 -8.10
N ALA A 69 0.88 -0.04 -7.89
CA ALA A 69 1.96 -0.01 -8.86
C ALA A 69 3.31 -0.23 -8.17
N PRO A 70 4.31 -0.86 -8.82
CA PRO A 70 5.64 -0.99 -8.25
C PRO A 70 6.27 0.38 -7.99
N TRP A 71 6.76 0.62 -6.77
CA TRP A 71 7.49 1.86 -6.42
C TRP A 71 8.99 1.70 -6.69
N PHE A 72 9.59 0.65 -6.16
CA PHE A 72 10.93 0.20 -6.53
C PHE A 72 10.91 -1.22 -7.11
N THR A 73 11.93 -1.53 -7.89
CA THR A 73 12.17 -2.88 -8.42
C THR A 73 13.61 -3.30 -8.18
N GLN A 74 13.83 -4.61 -8.13
CA GLN A 74 15.14 -5.22 -8.00
C GLN A 74 15.23 -6.41 -8.97
N PRO A 75 16.38 -6.66 -9.62
CA PRO A 75 16.63 -7.93 -10.27
C PRO A 75 16.45 -9.09 -9.29
N GLU A 76 16.07 -10.26 -9.80
CA GLU A 76 15.93 -11.46 -8.96
C GLU A 76 17.24 -11.78 -8.24
N ARG A 77 17.12 -12.10 -6.95
CA ARG A 77 18.22 -12.45 -6.06
C ARG A 77 17.78 -13.55 -5.11
N VAL A 78 18.73 -14.38 -4.71
CA VAL A 78 18.52 -15.51 -3.78
C VAL A 78 19.34 -15.36 -2.49
N GLU A 79 20.14 -14.30 -2.36
CA GLU A 79 21.07 -14.07 -1.26
C GLU A 79 21.41 -12.57 -1.12
N GLY A 80 21.69 -12.16 0.10
CA GLY A 80 21.90 -10.78 0.52
C GLY A 80 20.57 -10.08 0.77
N ALA A 81 20.54 -8.76 0.54
CA ALA A 81 19.33 -7.96 0.63
C ALA A 81 18.39 -8.20 -0.57
N VAL A 82 17.19 -8.70 -0.27
CA VAL A 82 16.16 -9.06 -1.25
C VAL A 82 14.95 -8.16 -1.05
N LEU A 83 14.55 -7.44 -2.09
CA LEU A 83 13.35 -6.63 -2.09
C LEU A 83 12.15 -7.57 -2.09
N ASN A 84 11.44 -7.63 -0.97
CA ASN A 84 10.24 -8.45 -0.83
C ASN A 84 9.09 -7.80 -1.60
N HIS A 85 8.84 -6.53 -1.34
CA HIS A 85 7.90 -5.72 -2.13
C HIS A 85 8.20 -4.23 -2.00
N SER A 86 7.76 -3.47 -3.00
CA SER A 86 7.75 -2.02 -2.95
C SER A 86 6.62 -1.49 -3.82
N LEU A 87 5.61 -0.90 -3.19
CA LEU A 87 4.32 -0.61 -3.81
C LEU A 87 3.84 0.81 -3.49
N LEU A 88 3.26 1.43 -4.50
CA LEU A 88 2.36 2.57 -4.37
C LEU A 88 0.94 2.01 -4.33
N PHE A 89 0.13 2.42 -3.36
CA PHE A 89 -1.25 1.98 -3.20
C PHE A 89 -2.23 3.15 -3.27
N GLU A 90 -3.42 2.88 -3.82
CA GLU A 90 -4.52 3.84 -3.84
C GLU A 90 -5.84 3.18 -3.50
N ARG A 91 -6.72 3.95 -2.87
CA ARG A 91 -8.13 3.60 -2.70
C ARG A 91 -8.96 4.85 -2.89
N LYS A 92 -9.87 4.80 -3.86
CA LYS A 92 -10.63 5.96 -4.29
C LYS A 92 -12.00 5.99 -3.62
N GLY A 93 -12.46 7.19 -3.26
CA GLY A 93 -13.86 7.46 -2.94
C GLY A 93 -14.72 7.58 -4.20
N TYR A 94 -15.94 8.09 -4.04
CA TYR A 94 -16.89 8.26 -5.13
C TYR A 94 -17.40 9.71 -5.20
N GLY A 95 -17.49 10.25 -6.41
CA GLY A 95 -18.04 11.57 -6.71
C GLY A 95 -18.98 11.53 -7.91
N GLY A 96 -19.62 12.65 -8.24
CA GLY A 96 -20.43 12.81 -9.45
C GLY A 96 -21.53 11.75 -9.63
N GLU A 97 -21.69 11.27 -10.86
CA GLU A 97 -22.72 10.29 -11.24
C GLU A 97 -22.50 8.92 -10.58
N ALA A 98 -21.25 8.51 -10.37
CA ALA A 98 -20.93 7.29 -9.63
C ALA A 98 -21.46 7.33 -8.19
N LEU A 99 -21.23 8.44 -7.48
CA LEU A 99 -21.77 8.60 -6.12
C LEU A 99 -23.30 8.59 -6.12
N GLN A 100 -23.93 9.30 -7.06
CA GLN A 100 -25.40 9.33 -7.16
C GLN A 100 -26.00 7.94 -7.38
N GLN A 101 -25.39 7.12 -8.24
CA GLN A 101 -25.81 5.74 -8.47
C GLN A 101 -25.71 4.91 -7.17
N LEU A 102 -24.58 4.99 -6.48
CA LEU A 102 -24.36 4.26 -5.23
C LEU A 102 -25.29 4.73 -4.11
N GLU A 103 -25.58 6.03 -4.00
CA GLU A 103 -26.53 6.58 -3.02
C GLU A 103 -27.96 6.10 -3.27
N GLN A 104 -28.36 5.94 -4.53
CA GLN A 104 -29.66 5.36 -4.87
C GLN A 104 -29.72 3.89 -4.47
N TRP A 105 -28.70 3.10 -4.81
CA TRP A 105 -28.62 1.69 -4.43
C TRP A 105 -28.51 1.49 -2.90
N ALA A 106 -27.85 2.40 -2.18
CA ALA A 106 -27.69 2.32 -0.73
C ALA A 106 -29.02 2.41 0.04
N LYS A 107 -30.06 3.00 -0.55
CA LYS A 107 -31.43 2.99 0.01
C LYS A 107 -32.05 1.59 0.04
N ILE A 108 -31.58 0.69 -0.82
CA ILE A 108 -32.05 -0.70 -0.94
C ILE A 108 -31.07 -1.66 -0.26
N ASN A 109 -29.76 -1.48 -0.48
CA ASN A 109 -28.69 -2.23 0.18
C ASN A 109 -27.78 -1.29 1.00
N PRO A 110 -28.05 -1.10 2.31
CA PRO A 110 -27.28 -0.20 3.16
C PRO A 110 -25.79 -0.55 3.31
N LEU A 111 -25.36 -1.78 2.98
CA LEU A 111 -23.94 -2.14 3.02
C LEU A 111 -23.11 -1.29 2.05
N ILE A 112 -23.72 -0.71 1.02
CA ILE A 112 -23.05 0.20 0.08
C ILE A 112 -22.49 1.44 0.79
N TYR A 113 -23.08 1.86 1.92
CA TYR A 113 -22.51 2.94 2.74
C TYR A 113 -21.07 2.65 3.18
N LYS A 114 -20.66 1.38 3.29
CA LYS A 114 -19.27 1.02 3.60
C LYS A 114 -18.29 1.54 2.56
N ILE A 115 -18.65 1.56 1.28
CA ILE A 115 -17.75 2.01 0.20
C ILE A 115 -17.92 3.49 -0.16
N ILE A 116 -19.09 4.11 0.07
CA ILE A 116 -19.30 5.54 -0.24
C ILE A 116 -19.02 6.50 0.93
N ARG A 117 -18.81 5.97 2.15
CA ARG A 117 -18.38 6.76 3.31
C ARG A 117 -16.87 6.75 3.53
N ILE A 118 -16.10 6.21 2.61
CA ILE A 118 -14.63 6.19 2.71
C ILE A 118 -14.05 7.54 2.34
N ARG A 119 -12.90 7.87 2.92
CA ARG A 119 -12.02 8.92 2.43
C ARG A 119 -11.06 8.32 1.39
N PRO A 120 -10.76 9.04 0.28
CA PRO A 120 -9.66 8.65 -0.58
C PRO A 120 -8.37 8.46 0.21
N LYS A 121 -7.59 7.46 -0.13
CA LYS A 121 -6.41 7.04 0.61
C LYS A 121 -5.28 6.66 -0.34
N TRP A 122 -4.07 7.08 -0.02
CA TRP A 122 -2.85 6.73 -0.74
C TRP A 122 -1.83 6.15 0.23
N GLY A 123 -1.03 5.19 -0.23
CA GLY A 123 -0.15 4.41 0.62
C GLY A 123 1.20 4.13 -0.03
N LEU A 124 2.24 4.19 0.77
CA LEU A 124 3.60 3.78 0.44
C LEU A 124 3.92 2.53 1.24
N ASP A 125 4.45 1.52 0.56
CA ASP A 125 4.84 0.26 1.19
C ASP A 125 6.21 -0.17 0.63
N PHE A 126 7.16 -0.42 1.52
CA PHE A 126 8.51 -0.86 1.19
C PHE A 126 8.97 -1.91 2.18
N SER A 127 9.39 -3.06 1.65
CA SER A 127 9.94 -4.15 2.44
C SER A 127 11.20 -4.74 1.80
N MET A 128 12.29 -4.73 2.57
CA MET A 128 13.57 -5.33 2.23
C MET A 128 13.89 -6.40 3.27
N ASP A 129 14.15 -7.62 2.80
CA ASP A 129 14.58 -8.75 3.62
C ASP A 129 16.06 -9.04 3.40
N TYR A 130 16.63 -9.86 4.27
CA TYR A 130 17.97 -10.41 4.12
C TYR A 130 17.93 -11.92 4.30
N ALA A 131 18.66 -12.63 3.43
CA ALA A 131 18.92 -14.06 3.56
C ALA A 131 20.34 -14.40 3.12
N ASP A 132 21.04 -15.28 3.82
CA ASP A 132 22.35 -15.79 3.41
C ASP A 132 22.50 -17.31 3.52
N ARG A 133 23.61 -17.84 3.01
CA ARG A 133 23.94 -19.28 3.06
C ARG A 133 24.23 -19.82 4.45
N ASP A 134 24.51 -18.95 5.42
CA ASP A 134 24.70 -19.32 6.82
C ASP A 134 23.35 -19.44 7.57
N GLY A 135 22.24 -19.13 6.88
CA GLY A 135 20.89 -19.23 7.41
C GLY A 135 20.46 -17.99 8.20
N ASN A 136 21.18 -16.88 8.11
CA ASN A 136 20.71 -15.61 8.67
C ASN A 136 19.54 -15.11 7.82
N VAL A 137 18.38 -14.96 8.45
CA VAL A 137 17.17 -14.42 7.82
C VAL A 137 16.52 -13.41 8.73
N PHE A 138 16.24 -12.22 8.21
CA PHE A 138 15.50 -11.18 8.92
C PHE A 138 15.02 -10.10 7.96
N GLU A 139 13.99 -9.37 8.37
CA GLU A 139 13.55 -8.16 7.70
C GLU A 139 14.55 -7.03 7.99
N VAL A 140 15.14 -6.43 6.95
CA VAL A 140 16.07 -5.29 7.08
C VAL A 140 15.29 -4.02 7.37
N LEU A 141 14.23 -3.79 6.60
CA LEU A 141 13.27 -2.70 6.79
C LEU A 141 11.92 -3.14 6.23
N HIS A 142 10.87 -3.00 7.03
CA HIS A 142 9.51 -2.84 6.56
C HIS A 142 9.04 -1.45 6.95
N TRP A 143 8.42 -0.77 6.01
CA TRP A 143 7.97 0.59 6.20
C TRP A 143 6.70 0.87 5.40
N GLU A 144 5.62 1.15 6.12
CA GLU A 144 4.34 1.59 5.56
C GLU A 144 4.00 3.03 5.94
N TYR A 145 3.43 3.78 5.00
CA TYR A 145 2.89 5.12 5.26
C TYR A 145 1.66 5.44 4.42
N ASP A 146 0.55 5.56 5.12
CA ASP A 146 -0.77 5.87 4.62
C ASP A 146 -1.09 7.35 4.83
N SER A 147 -1.80 7.98 3.89
CA SER A 147 -2.48 9.26 4.13
C SER A 147 -3.83 9.34 3.42
N PHE A 148 -4.72 10.17 3.98
CA PHE A 148 -5.91 10.66 3.28
C PHE A 148 -5.65 11.97 2.53
N ASP A 149 -4.42 12.50 2.60
CA ASP A 149 -3.97 13.71 1.90
C ASP A 149 -2.91 13.33 0.84
N TYR A 150 -3.26 13.60 -0.42
CA TYR A 150 -2.38 13.35 -1.57
C TYR A 150 -1.05 14.12 -1.49
N HIS A 151 -1.09 15.41 -1.12
CA HIS A 151 0.13 16.22 -1.08
C HIS A 151 1.07 15.77 0.02
N GLU A 152 0.52 15.32 1.15
CA GLU A 152 1.30 14.76 2.24
C GLU A 152 2.02 13.47 1.81
N VAL A 153 1.30 12.51 1.22
CA VAL A 153 1.90 11.24 0.80
C VAL A 153 2.93 11.44 -0.31
N GLU A 154 2.66 12.35 -1.25
CA GLU A 154 3.56 12.62 -2.37
C GLU A 154 4.84 13.31 -1.89
N THR A 155 4.72 14.25 -0.93
CA THR A 155 5.88 14.85 -0.26
C THR A 155 6.70 13.78 0.47
N ARG A 156 6.03 12.84 1.15
CA ARG A 156 6.71 11.73 1.85
C ARG A 156 7.43 10.80 0.87
N LYS A 157 6.78 10.45 -0.23
CA LYS A 157 7.33 9.63 -1.32
C LYS A 157 8.63 10.23 -1.83
N GLN A 158 8.62 11.49 -2.25
CA GLN A 158 9.81 12.19 -2.77
C GLN A 158 10.96 12.26 -1.75
N GLN A 159 10.65 12.49 -0.47
CA GLN A 159 11.67 12.51 0.60
C GLN A 159 12.36 11.16 0.77
N LEU A 160 11.63 10.06 0.63
CA LEU A 160 12.15 8.71 0.84
C LEU A 160 12.80 8.11 -0.40
N GLU A 161 12.34 8.48 -1.60
CA GLU A 161 12.91 7.96 -2.85
C GLU A 161 14.43 8.14 -2.92
N ALA A 162 14.90 9.38 -2.64
CA ALA A 162 16.32 9.69 -2.64
C ALA A 162 17.10 8.95 -1.54
N ARG A 163 16.48 8.77 -0.37
CA ARG A 163 17.10 8.08 0.77
C ARG A 163 17.23 6.59 0.51
N LEU A 164 16.14 5.92 0.17
CA LEU A 164 16.11 4.47 -0.09
C LEU A 164 17.01 4.08 -1.26
N ALA A 165 17.09 4.91 -2.31
CA ALA A 165 17.96 4.68 -3.46
C ALA A 165 19.47 4.86 -3.14
N ALA A 166 19.79 5.59 -2.07
CA ALA A 166 21.17 5.84 -1.67
C ALA A 166 21.76 4.74 -0.76
N ILE A 167 20.91 3.93 -0.13
CA ILE A 167 21.31 2.87 0.81
C ILE A 167 22.01 1.72 0.06
N ASP A 168 23.16 1.29 0.61
CA ASP A 168 23.73 -0.02 0.30
C ASP A 168 23.06 -1.06 1.21
N TRP A 169 22.09 -1.78 0.67
CA TRP A 169 21.22 -2.66 1.47
C TRP A 169 21.95 -3.89 2.00
N ASP A 170 22.98 -4.39 1.31
CA ASP A 170 23.78 -5.51 1.81
C ASP A 170 24.65 -5.06 3.01
N ASP A 171 25.28 -3.88 2.91
CA ASP A 171 26.04 -3.31 4.04
C ASP A 171 25.13 -2.97 5.22
N ALA A 172 23.95 -2.39 4.96
CA ALA A 172 22.98 -2.07 5.99
C ALA A 172 22.52 -3.34 6.73
N ALA A 173 22.17 -4.40 5.99
CA ALA A 173 21.79 -5.68 6.58
C ALA A 173 22.92 -6.27 7.43
N ALA A 174 24.16 -6.30 6.92
CA ALA A 174 25.32 -6.79 7.68
C ALA A 174 25.55 -6.00 8.98
N ARG A 175 25.29 -4.68 8.99
CA ARG A 175 25.38 -3.84 10.19
C ARG A 175 24.22 -4.02 11.16
N ILE A 176 23.01 -4.25 10.67
CA ILE A 176 21.83 -4.54 11.51
C ILE A 176 21.99 -5.90 12.16
N LEU A 177 22.50 -6.91 11.44
CA LEU A 177 22.76 -8.24 11.98
C LEU A 177 23.76 -8.22 13.14
N LYS A 178 24.78 -7.35 13.07
CA LYS A 178 25.75 -7.14 14.18
C LYS A 178 25.12 -6.55 15.44
N GLN A 179 23.93 -5.96 15.33
CA GLN A 179 23.19 -5.33 16.43
C GLN A 179 21.93 -6.14 16.79
N LYS A 180 21.88 -7.43 16.40
CA LYS A 180 20.70 -8.31 16.58
C LYS A 180 20.19 -8.37 18.00
N ASP A 181 21.08 -8.33 18.98
CA ASP A 181 20.77 -8.30 20.41
C ASP A 181 19.92 -7.08 20.81
N GLN A 182 20.05 -5.95 20.11
CA GLN A 182 19.31 -4.72 20.42
C GLN A 182 17.85 -4.74 19.97
N TRP A 183 17.51 -5.50 18.92
CA TRP A 183 16.20 -5.40 18.27
C TRP A 183 15.44 -6.72 18.17
N HIS A 184 16.11 -7.87 18.05
CA HIS A 184 15.43 -9.13 17.72
C HIS A 184 14.45 -9.63 18.80
N HIS A 185 14.64 -9.19 20.04
CA HIS A 185 13.78 -9.53 21.16
C HIS A 185 12.57 -8.59 21.32
N LEU A 186 12.54 -7.48 20.55
CA LEU A 186 11.48 -6.48 20.60
C LEU A 186 10.23 -7.00 19.89
N ASP A 187 9.07 -6.45 20.28
CA ASP A 187 7.84 -6.66 19.52
C ASP A 187 7.89 -5.97 18.15
N PHE A 188 6.87 -6.23 17.33
CA PHE A 188 6.77 -5.71 15.97
C PHE A 188 6.95 -4.18 15.89
N PHE A 189 6.24 -3.42 16.73
CA PHE A 189 6.27 -1.96 16.66
C PHE A 189 7.61 -1.40 17.15
N ALA A 190 8.17 -1.99 18.20
CA ALA A 190 9.47 -1.58 18.71
C ALA A 190 10.61 -1.94 17.73
N GLN A 191 10.53 -3.06 16.99
CA GLN A 191 11.45 -3.36 15.88
C GLN A 191 11.33 -2.35 14.75
N SER A 192 10.10 -2.04 14.32
CA SER A 192 9.83 -1.04 13.28
C SER A 192 10.39 0.33 13.67
N ASP A 193 10.15 0.78 14.91
CA ASP A 193 10.69 2.03 15.44
C ASP A 193 12.23 2.04 15.47
N TRP A 194 12.85 0.93 15.91
CA TRP A 194 14.30 0.81 15.93
C TRP A 194 14.89 0.92 14.52
N LYS A 195 14.29 0.24 13.53
CA LYS A 195 14.72 0.29 12.13
C LYS A 195 14.51 1.68 11.51
N CYS A 196 13.36 2.32 11.76
CA CYS A 196 13.11 3.68 11.31
C CYS A 196 14.18 4.65 11.84
N ASN A 197 14.54 4.53 13.12
CA ASN A 197 15.60 5.32 13.73
C ASN A 197 16.99 5.01 13.13
N TYR A 198 17.30 3.73 12.89
CA TYR A 198 18.55 3.31 12.25
C TYR A 198 18.74 3.94 10.86
N PHE A 199 17.67 3.97 10.05
CA PHE A 199 17.69 4.59 8.73
C PHE A 199 17.43 6.12 8.75
N GLY A 200 17.15 6.68 9.92
CA GLY A 200 16.84 8.10 10.11
C GLY A 200 15.57 8.54 9.39
N ILE A 201 14.61 7.64 9.17
CA ILE A 201 13.32 7.89 8.50
C ILE A 201 12.20 8.07 9.52
N VAL A 202 11.08 8.63 9.07
CA VAL A 202 9.90 8.79 9.93
C VAL A 202 9.31 7.43 10.30
N LYS A 203 8.64 7.37 11.44
CA LYS A 203 7.87 6.19 11.86
C LYS A 203 6.82 5.82 10.82
N GLU A 204 6.52 4.53 10.76
CA GLU A 204 5.40 4.01 9.99
C GLU A 204 4.08 4.66 10.41
N ARG A 205 3.15 4.76 9.45
CA ARG A 205 1.77 5.17 9.72
C ARG A 205 0.84 4.33 8.86
N PHE A 206 0.20 3.35 9.47
CA PHE A 206 -0.66 2.40 8.79
C PHE A 206 -1.88 2.05 9.63
N LYS A 207 -2.76 1.18 9.12
CA LYS A 207 -4.02 0.78 9.79
C LYS A 207 -4.98 1.95 10.07
N MET A 208 -4.93 3.01 9.26
CA MET A 208 -5.84 4.14 9.35
C MET A 208 -7.25 3.74 8.91
N VAL A 209 -8.24 3.84 9.81
CA VAL A 209 -9.65 3.57 9.48
C VAL A 209 -10.15 4.54 8.42
N ILE A 210 -10.62 4.01 7.30
CA ILE A 210 -10.85 4.80 6.09
C ILE A 210 -12.12 5.66 6.12
N TRP A 211 -13.12 5.29 6.93
CA TRP A 211 -14.40 6.01 6.98
C TRP A 211 -14.26 7.46 7.46
N ALA A 212 -15.06 8.34 6.86
CA ALA A 212 -15.23 9.76 7.20
C ALA A 212 -16.30 9.96 8.29
#